data_AF-A0A0F9JXM8-F1
#
_entry.id   AF-A0A0F9JXM8-F1
#
_cell.length_a   1.000
_cell.length_b   1.000
_cell.length_c   1.000
_cell.angle_alpha   90.00
_cell.angle_beta   90.00
_cell.angle_gamma   90.00
#
_symmetry.space_group_name_H-M   'P 1'
#
loop_
_entity.id
_entity.type
_entity.pdbx_description
1 polymer ?
#
loop_
_entity_poly.entity_id
_entity_poly.type
_entity_poly.pdbx_seq_one_letter_code
_entity_poly.pdbx_strand_id
1 'polypeptide(L)' 'MDIYGTAWKNLERKIAATRRQSISKADLVLWQLEALEQAVDEYHAADLLKPPPPEARAIRRHAGIED' A
#
# COMPACT_ATOMS: atom_id res chain seq x y z
N MET A 1 -5.59 -2.18 7.08
CA MET A 1 -4.14 -1.98 6.94
C MET A 1 -3.85 -0.53 7.26
N ASP A 2 -2.93 -0.27 8.17
CA ASP A 2 -2.54 1.11 8.53
C ASP A 2 -1.43 1.58 7.56
N ILE A 3 -1.73 2.62 6.77
CA ILE A 3 -0.82 3.16 5.75
C ILE A 3 0.46 3.69 6.40
N TYR A 4 0.35 4.40 7.52
CA TYR A 4 1.52 4.98 8.18
C TYR A 4 2.41 3.91 8.81
N GLY A 5 1.82 2.90 9.44
CA GLY A 5 2.56 1.74 9.96
C GLY A 5 3.28 0.93 8.87
N THR A 6 2.65 0.75 7.70
CA THR A 6 3.30 0.10 6.55
C THR A 6 4.44 0.95 6.00
N ALA A 7 4.20 2.25 5.79
CA ALA A 7 5.23 3.18 5.32
C ALA A 7 6.45 3.20 6.25
N TRP A 8 6.22 3.24 7.57
CA TRP A 8 7.28 3.17 8.56
C TRP A 8 8.12 1.88 8.42
N LYS A 9 7.48 0.71 8.31
CA LYS A 9 8.18 -0.57 8.11
C LYS A 9 8.97 -0.63 6.80
N ASN A 10 8.46 -0.01 5.74
CA ASN A 10 9.15 0.05 4.45
C ASN A 10 10.39 0.96 4.54
N LEU A 11 10.26 2.10 5.21
CA LEU A 11 11.38 2.99 5.50
C LEU A 11 12.44 2.34 6.39
N GLU A 12 12.03 1.67 7.48
CA GLU A 12 12.95 0.94 8.37
C GLU A 12 13.76 -0.11 7.61
N ARG A 13 13.11 -0.88 6.73
CA ARG A 13 13.78 -1.85 5.86
C ARG A 13 14.78 -1.19 4.92
N LYS A 14 14.43 -0.06 4.31
CA LYS A 14 15.33 0.70 3.42
C LYS A 14 16.54 1.24 4.16
N ILE A 15 16.36 1.77 5.38
CA ILE A 15 17.45 2.25 6.24
C ILE A 15 18.34 1.08 6.67
N ALA A 16 17.77 -0.04 7.12
CA ALA A 16 18.54 -1.21 7.53
C ALA A 16 19.36 -1.83 6.38
N ALA A 17 18.87 -1.73 5.14
CA ALA A 17 19.57 -2.22 3.96
C ALA A 17 20.73 -1.32 3.50
N THR A 18 20.79 -0.06 3.95
CA THR A 18 21.87 0.85 3.54
C THR A 18 23.14 0.66 4.37
N ARG A 19 24.29 0.81 3.72
CA ARG A 19 25.60 0.84 4.40
C ARG A 19 26.04 2.25 4.80
N ARG A 20 25.20 3.26 4.52
CA ARG A 20 25.51 4.66 4.83
C ARG A 20 25.50 4.88 6.34
N GLN A 21 26.57 5.46 6.88
CA GLN A 21 26.66 5.83 8.30
C GLN A 21 25.82 7.07 8.64
N SER A 22 25.54 7.91 7.65
CA SER A 22 24.68 9.08 7.77
C SER A 22 23.82 9.25 6.53
N ILE A 23 22.63 9.83 6.73
CA ILE A 23 21.66 10.12 5.66
C ILE A 23 21.43 11.62 5.69
N SER A 24 21.49 12.28 4.54
CA SER A 24 21.19 13.70 4.45
C SER A 24 19.69 13.93 4.75
N LYS A 25 19.32 15.12 5.23
CA LYS A 25 17.91 15.43 5.46
C LYS A 25 17.08 15.30 4.18
N ALA A 26 17.64 15.71 3.04
CA ALA A 26 16.96 15.60 1.74
C ALA A 26 16.71 14.14 1.35
N ASP A 27 17.72 13.27 1.49
CA ASP A 27 17.58 11.84 1.21
C ASP A 27 16.56 11.19 2.16
N LEU A 28 16.57 11.54 3.44
CA LEU A 28 15.63 11.00 4.41
C LEU A 28 14.19 11.38 4.07
N VAL A 29 13.95 12.64 3.68
CA VAL A 29 12.62 13.11 3.26
C VAL A 29 12.18 12.39 1.99
N LEU A 30 13.07 12.23 1.01
CA LEU A 30 12.75 11.48 -0.21
C LEU A 30 12.36 10.04 0.12
N TRP A 31 13.11 9.35 0.99
CA TRP A 31 12.81 7.98 1.37
C TRP A 31 11.49 7.86 2.16
N GLN A 32 11.15 8.86 2.97
CA GLN A 32 9.85 8.92 3.64
C GLN A 32 8.69 9.04 2.65
N LEU A 33 8.83 9.88 1.61
CA LEU A 33 7.82 10.04 0.56
C LEU A 33 7.64 8.75 -0.25
N GLU A 34 8.72 8.14 -0.71
CA GLU A 34 8.68 6.87 -1.45
C GLU A 34 8.01 5.74 -0.63
N ALA A 35 8.30 5.67 0.67
CA ALA A 35 7.70 4.67 1.55
C ALA A 35 6.19 4.90 1.76
N LEU A 36 5.74 6.16 1.79
CA LEU A 36 4.33 6.51 1.84
C LEU A 36 3.60 6.17 0.55
N GLU A 37 4.18 6.51 -0.61
CA GLU A 37 3.63 6.17 -1.92
C GLU A 37 3.45 4.65 -2.04
N GLN A 38 4.47 3.87 -1.69
CA GLN A 38 4.37 2.40 -1.69
C GLN A 38 3.27 1.87 -0.77
N ALA A 39 3.13 2.45 0.44
CA ALA A 39 2.10 2.02 1.37
C ALA A 39 0.67 2.35 0.89
N VAL A 40 0.51 3.46 0.17
CA VAL A 40 -0.76 3.84 -0.48
C VAL A 40 -1.07 2.88 -1.63
N ASP A 41 -0.09 2.54 -2.45
CA ASP A 41 -0.26 1.58 -3.55
C ASP A 41 -0.66 0.19 -3.02
N GLU A 42 0.00 -0.28 -1.95
CA GLU A 42 -0.36 -1.54 -1.28
C GLU A 42 -1.79 -1.49 -0.71
N TYR A 43 -2.20 -0.37 -0.12
CA TYR A 43 -3.55 -0.19 0.38
C TYR A 43 -4.60 -0.24 -0.73
N HIS A 44 -4.36 0.47 -1.85
CA HIS A 44 -5.27 0.45 -3.00
C HIS A 44 -5.33 -0.93 -3.66
N ALA A 45 -4.20 -1.62 -3.81
CA ALA A 45 -4.17 -2.98 -4.32
C ALA A 45 -4.99 -3.94 -3.42
N ALA A 46 -4.85 -3.81 -2.10
CA ALA A 46 -5.64 -4.57 -1.15
C ALA A 46 -7.13 -4.20 -1.19
N ASP A 47 -7.47 -2.94 -1.45
CA ASP A 47 -8.85 -2.47 -1.59
C ASP A 47 -9.52 -3.03 -2.86
N LEU A 48 -8.80 -3.04 -3.98
CA LEU A 48 -9.25 -3.62 -5.24
C LEU A 48 -9.44 -5.15 -5.16
N LEU A 49 -8.69 -5.82 -4.29
CA LEU A 49 -8.84 -7.26 -4.03
C LEU A 49 -9.98 -7.59 -3.06
N LYS A 50 -10.63 -6.59 -2.45
CA LYS A 50 -11.81 -6.86 -1.62
C LYS A 50 -12.90 -7.42 -2.53
N PRO A 51 -13.47 -8.58 -2.21
CA PRO A 51 -14.50 -9.15 -3.04
C PRO A 51 -15.71 -8.21 -3.00
N PRO A 52 -16.43 -8.03 -4.13
CA PRO A 52 -17.48 -7.03 -4.23
C PRO A 52 -18.50 -7.22 -3.10
N PRO A 53 -19.10 -6.13 -2.59
CA PRO A 53 -20.09 -6.23 -1.53
C PRO A 53 -21.25 -7.16 -1.94
N PRO A 54 -21.89 -7.85 -0.98
CA PRO A 54 -22.90 -8.87 -1.26
C PRO A 54 -24.06 -8.34 -2.11
N GLU A 55 -24.39 -7.05 -1.98
CA GLU A 55 -25.38 -6.35 -2.81
C GLU A 55 -24.97 -6.31 -4.30
N ALA A 56 -23.70 -5.96 -4.59
CA ALA A 56 -23.18 -5.97 -5.95
C ALA A 56 -23.12 -7.40 -6.54
N ARG A 57 -22.89 -8.41 -5.70
CA ARG A 57 -22.98 -9.84 -6.11
C ARG A 57 -24.42 -10.26 -6.41
N ALA A 58 -25.38 -9.82 -5.60
CA ALA A 58 -26.80 -10.10 -5.81
C ALA A 58 -27.29 -9.47 -7.14
N ILE A 59 -26.88 -8.23 -7.42
CA ILE A 59 -27.20 -7.53 -8.68
C ILE A 59 -26.61 -8.28 -9.89
N ARG A 60 -25.35 -8.74 -9.83
CA ARG A 60 -24.75 -9.53 -10.93
C ARG A 60 -25.45 -10.85 -11.18
N ARG A 61 -25.85 -11.57 -10.11
CA ARG A 61 -26.64 -12.80 -10.22
C ARG A 61 -28.00 -12.55 -10.85
N HIS A 62 -28.69 -11.49 -10.45
CA HIS A 62 -29.96 -11.10 -11.07
C HIS A 62 -29.80 -10.64 -12.53
N ALA A 63 -28.64 -10.08 -12.90
CA ALA A 63 -28.32 -9.67 -14.26
C ALA A 63 -27.87 -10.83 -15.17
N GLY A 64 -27.71 -12.06 -14.65
CA GLY A 64 -27.28 -13.22 -15.44
C GLY A 64 -25.82 -13.14 -15.93
N ILE A 65 -24.99 -12.32 -15.27
CA ILE A 65 -23.56 -12.18 -15.57
C ILE A 65 -22.80 -13.08 -14.60
N GLU A 66 -22.76 -14.37 -14.89
CA GLU A 66 -21.83 -15.33 -14.31
C GLU A 66 -21.12 -16.05 -15.47
N ASP A 67 -19.80 -16.20 -15.39
CA ASP A 67 -19.01 -17.12 -16.26
C ASP A 67 -19.29 -18.58 -15.89
#